data_AF-A0A4P5VNJ1-F1
#
_entry.id   AF-A0A4P5VNJ1-F1
#
_cell.length_a   1.000
_cell.length_b   1.000
_cell.length_c   1.000
_cell.angle_alpha   90.00
_cell.angle_beta   90.00
_cell.angle_gamma   90.00
#
_symmetry.space_group_name_H-M   'P 1'
#
loop_
_entity.id
_entity.type
_entity.pdbx_description
1 polymer ?
#
loop_
_entity_poly.entity_id
_entity_poly.type
_entity_poly.pdbx_seq_one_letter_code
_entity_poly.pdbx_strand_id
1 'polypeptide(L)' 'MSAPAPPVPANTTLRTLVAATPVAGSILFPLVVSLLMVRVSITAGVLAAVLIGSLWFVAMLRTSEMPGHS' A
#
# COMPACT_ATOMS: atom_id res chain seq x y z
N MET A 1 36.97 9.86 -21.94
CA MET A 1 35.77 10.61 -21.54
C MET A 1 34.56 9.72 -21.77
N SER A 2 33.94 9.18 -20.71
CA SER A 2 32.76 8.30 -20.82
C SER A 2 31.48 9.12 -20.88
N ALA A 3 30.59 8.80 -21.81
CA ALA A 3 29.31 9.50 -22.03
C ALA A 3 28.36 9.35 -20.82
N PRO A 4 27.48 10.33 -20.56
CA PRO A 4 26.45 10.22 -19.52
C PRO A 4 25.42 9.15 -19.89
N ALA A 5 25.03 8.32 -18.91
CA ALA A 5 24.01 7.29 -19.08
C ALA A 5 22.67 7.90 -19.52
N PRO A 6 21.90 7.23 -20.41
CA PRO A 6 20.62 7.75 -20.87
C PRO A 6 19.61 7.87 -19.71
N PRO A 7 18.72 8.87 -19.74
CA PRO A 7 17.66 9.00 -18.75
C PRO A 7 16.72 7.79 -18.86
N VAL A 8 16.67 6.97 -17.81
CA VAL A 8 15.71 5.87 -17.70
C VAL A 8 14.32 6.51 -17.63
N PRO A 9 13.40 6.23 -18.59
CA PRO A 9 12.01 6.63 -18.45
C PRO A 9 11.40 5.79 -17.32
N ALA A 10 11.56 6.28 -16.09
CA ALA A 10 10.91 5.70 -14.93
C ALA A 10 9.40 5.76 -15.18
N ASN A 11 8.73 4.61 -15.11
CA ASN A 11 7.30 4.49 -15.30
C ASN A 11 6.56 5.21 -14.15
N THR A 12 6.45 6.53 -14.28
CA THR A 12 5.86 7.45 -13.29
C THR A 12 4.42 7.09 -12.99
N THR A 13 3.70 6.52 -13.97
CA THR A 13 2.32 6.08 -13.82
C THR A 13 2.21 4.91 -12.84
N LEU A 14 3.04 3.87 -12.97
CA LEU A 14 3.08 2.76 -12.01
C LEU A 14 3.48 3.24 -10.62
N ARG A 15 4.52 4.08 -10.50
CA ARG A 15 4.95 4.62 -9.20
C ARG A 15 3.86 5.46 -8.54
N THR A 16 3.09 6.22 -9.32
CA THR A 16 1.97 7.03 -8.81
C THR A 16 0.79 6.15 -8.39
N LEU A 17 0.47 5.11 -9.15
CA LEU A 17 -0.59 4.15 -8.80
C LEU A 17 -0.27 3.39 -7.50
N VAL A 18 0.99 2.95 -7.40
CA VAL A 18 1.55 2.25 -6.25
C VAL A 18 1.66 3.16 -5.02
N ALA A 19 1.87 4.47 -5.19
CA ALA A 19 1.85 5.44 -4.09
C ALA A 19 0.43 5.85 -3.69
N ALA A 20 -0.51 5.89 -4.65
CA ALA A 20 -1.92 6.20 -4.39
C ALA A 20 -2.61 5.09 -3.59
N THR A 21 -2.19 3.84 -3.81
CA THR A 21 -2.69 2.66 -3.08
C THR A 21 -2.54 2.88 -1.56
N PRO A 22 -1.33 3.01 -0.97
CA PRO A 22 -1.08 3.43 0.41
C PRO A 22 -2.04 4.46 1.01
N VAL A 23 -2.24 5.56 0.29
CA VAL A 23 -3.02 6.72 0.74
C VAL A 23 -4.51 6.39 0.75
N ALA A 24 -4.99 5.65 -0.25
CA ALA A 24 -6.36 5.16 -0.24
C ALA A 24 -6.58 4.19 0.94
N GLY A 25 -5.63 3.31 1.22
CA GLY A 25 -5.68 2.39 2.35
C GLY A 25 -5.74 3.10 3.70
N SER A 26 -4.91 4.13 3.92
CA SER A 26 -4.86 4.83 5.21
C SER A 26 -6.14 5.60 5.55
N ILE A 27 -6.90 6.03 4.54
CA ILE A 27 -8.18 6.73 4.73
C ILE A 27 -9.33 5.74 4.82
N LEU A 28 -9.37 4.74 3.94
CA LEU A 28 -10.49 3.81 3.85
C LEU A 28 -10.51 2.82 5.02
N PHE A 29 -9.33 2.44 5.52
CA PHE A 29 -9.18 1.49 6.61
C PHE A 29 -9.86 1.94 7.93
N PRO A 30 -9.57 3.11 8.52
CA PRO A 30 -10.23 3.57 9.75
C PRO A 30 -11.75 3.76 9.57
N LEU A 31 -12.19 4.14 8.37
CA LEU A 31 -13.62 4.24 8.03
C LEU A 31 -14.30 2.86 8.05
N VAL A 32 -13.70 1.86 7.40
CA VAL A 32 -14.23 0.49 7.37
C VAL A 32 -14.25 -0.12 8.77
N VAL A 33 -13.19 0.07 9.57
CA VAL A 33 -13.10 -0.43 10.96
C VAL A 33 -14.17 0.20 11.85
N SER A 34 -14.30 1.53 11.79
CA SER A 34 -15.33 2.25 12.56
C SER A 34 -16.74 1.80 12.17
N LEU A 35 -16.99 1.60 10.87
CA LEU A 35 -18.27 1.11 10.37
C LEU A 35 -18.56 -0.33 10.84
N LEU A 36 -17.55 -1.20 10.84
CA LEU A 36 -17.68 -2.59 11.33
C LEU A 36 -17.91 -2.66 12.84
N MET A 37 -17.23 -1.81 13.62
CA MET A 37 -17.44 -1.70 15.07
C MET A 37 -18.86 -1.28 15.41
N VAL A 38 -19.45 -0.35 14.65
CA VAL A 38 -20.82 0.13 14.87
C VAL A 38 -21.89 -0.88 14.43
N ARG A 39 -21.62 -1.68 13.39
CA ARG A 39 -22.64 -2.52 12.74
C ARG A 39 -22.63 -4.01 13.14
N VAL A 40 -21.50 -4.56 13.59
CA VAL A 40 -21.36 -6.02 13.72
C VAL A 40 -20.98 -6.44 15.14
N SER A 41 -19.82 -6.02 15.62
CA SER A 41 -19.25 -6.37 16.93
C SER A 41 -17.86 -5.75 17.01
N ILE A 42 -17.46 -5.24 18.19
CA ILE A 42 -16.11 -4.69 18.40
C ILE A 42 -15.04 -5.74 18.07
N THR A 43 -15.22 -6.98 18.51
CA THR A 43 -14.23 -8.05 18.32
C THR A 43 -14.10 -8.44 16.85
N ALA A 44 -15.22 -8.56 16.12
CA ALA A 44 -15.21 -8.85 14.69
C ALA A 44 -14.61 -7.69 13.88
N GLY A 45 -14.91 -6.44 14.27
CA GLY A 45 -14.34 -5.24 13.67
C GLY A 45 -12.82 -5.14 13.82
N VAL A 46 -12.31 -5.39 15.03
CA VAL A 46 -10.87 -5.37 15.30
C VAL A 46 -10.14 -6.49 14.55
N LEU A 47 -10.68 -7.70 14.51
CA LEU A 47 -10.03 -8.83 13.82
C LEU A 47 -9.99 -8.60 12.30
N ALA A 48 -11.08 -8.09 11.72
CA ALA A 48 -11.12 -7.70 10.31
C ALA A 48 -10.13 -6.56 10.00
N ALA A 49 -10.02 -5.56 10.88
CA ALA A 49 -9.01 -4.52 10.78
C ALA A 49 -7.63 -5.15 10.68
N VAL A 50 -7.24 -5.94 11.67
CA VAL A 50 -5.89 -6.53 11.75
C VAL A 50 -5.58 -7.34 10.49
N LEU A 51 -6.50 -8.21 10.04
CA LEU A 51 -6.27 -9.04 8.85
C LEU A 51 -6.12 -8.19 7.57
N ILE A 52 -7.02 -7.23 7.35
CA ILE A 52 -7.00 -6.39 6.15
C ILE A 52 -5.75 -5.49 6.16
N GLY A 53 -5.39 -4.94 7.33
CA GLY A 53 -4.25 -4.05 7.50
C GLY A 53 -2.93 -4.79 7.33
N SER A 54 -2.82 -6.00 7.87
CA SER A 54 -1.67 -6.87 7.65
C SER A 54 -1.53 -7.27 6.18
N LEU A 55 -2.63 -7.65 5.51
CA LEU A 55 -2.58 -7.98 4.08
C LEU A 55 -2.15 -6.78 3.23
N TRP A 56 -2.63 -5.59 3.58
CA TRP A 56 -2.26 -4.34 2.95
C TRP A 56 -0.78 -3.98 3.16
N PHE A 57 -0.29 -4.16 4.38
CA PHE A 57 1.11 -3.94 4.73
C PHE A 57 2.04 -4.89 3.97
N VAL A 58 1.65 -6.17 3.83
CA VAL A 58 2.39 -7.14 3.00
C VAL A 58 2.40 -6.71 1.54
N ALA A 59 1.29 -6.19 1.01
CA ALA A 59 1.25 -5.64 -0.35
C ALA A 59 2.17 -4.42 -0.52
N MET A 60 2.25 -3.55 0.49
CA MET A 60 3.22 -2.43 0.53
C MET A 60 4.68 -2.92 0.54
N LEU A 61 4.99 -3.94 1.35
CA LEU A 61 6.34 -4.51 1.41
C LEU A 61 6.71 -5.13 0.06
N ARG A 62 5.82 -5.91 -0.54
CA ARG A 62 6.00 -6.50 -1.88
C ARG A 62 6.19 -5.43 -2.97
N THR A 63 5.53 -4.29 -2.84
CA THR A 63 5.74 -3.11 -3.69
C THR A 63 7.12 -2.48 -3.49
N SER A 64 7.62 -2.48 -2.25
CA SER A 64 8.92 -1.91 -1.89
C SER A 64 10.09 -2.84 -2.28
N GLU A 65 9.83 -4.12 -2.56
CA GLU A 65 10.80 -5.10 -3.07
C GLU A 65 11.08 -4.99 -4.58
N MET A 66 11.22 -3.76 -5.11
CA MET A 66 11.58 -3.53 -6.52
C MET A 66 12.92 -2.78 -6.66
N PRO A 67 13.67 -3.04 -7.74
CA PRO A 67 14.76 -4.02 -7.75
C PRO A 67 16.05 -3.34 -8.21
N GLY A 68 17.10 -3.37 -7.41
CA GLY A 68 18.34 -2.70 -7.80
C GLY A 68 19.47 -2.99 -6.86
N HIS A 69 20.01 -4.22 -6.91
CA HIS A 69 21.42 -4.52 -6.70
C HIS A 69 21.71 -5.99 -7.10
N SER A 70 22.00 -6.19 -8.38
CA SER A 70 22.91 -7.23 -8.90
C SER A 70 23.50 -6.71 -10.20
#